data_AF-A0A9D6XN95-F1
#
_entry.id   AF-A0A9D6XN95-F1
#
_cell.length_a   1.000
_cell.length_b   1.000
_cell.length_c   1.000
_cell.angle_alpha   90.00
_cell.angle_beta   90.00
_cell.angle_gamma   90.00
#
_symmetry.space_group_name_H-M   'P 1'
#
loop_
_entity.id
_entity.type
_entity.pdbx_description
1 polymer ?
#
loop_
_entity_poly.entity_id
_entity_poly.type
_entity_poly.pdbx_seq_one_letter_code
_entity_poly.pdbx_strand_id
1 'polypeptide(L)'
;MNQTEVRTGWAGLLSRLAMTAILFGTVTGLAIRFGPFHPGVEWGVLLHTLVGLLTLPPLLWYCWVHWVDYKRYAMSHVVLLGYVSLAGLVVCLVSGVLLTWQGLLSVRTSWAWRQVHLISTFVAVGTLIPHMVLVIVHMRREKVVRPVGRFFLQATAATLAGVAAIAVLTFLYSGTEYVNEFPADYTFVYGADRPFAPSLATTATGGAFDPRSLGGSETCGTTGCHAEILAEWKPSAHRYSAFDKLFQAIQSVMAEQN
;
A
#
# COMPACT_ATOMS: atom_id res chain seq x y z
N MET A 1 19.87 -5.45 -45.33
CA MET A 1 19.42 -4.74 -44.11
C MET A 1 20.09 -5.43 -42.93
N ASN A 2 21.02 -4.75 -42.25
CA ASN A 2 21.61 -5.27 -41.01
C ASN A 2 20.47 -5.50 -40.01
N GLN A 3 20.32 -6.73 -39.51
CA GLN A 3 19.39 -7.00 -38.42
C GLN A 3 19.91 -6.29 -37.17
N THR A 4 19.47 -5.05 -36.97
CA THR A 4 19.64 -4.34 -35.71
C THR A 4 19.08 -5.22 -34.59
N GLU A 5 19.97 -5.63 -33.70
CA GLU A 5 19.68 -6.49 -32.57
C GLU A 5 18.55 -5.89 -31.72
N VAL A 6 17.42 -6.60 -31.63
CA VAL A 6 16.28 -6.17 -30.81
C VAL A 6 16.69 -6.24 -29.33
N ARG A 7 16.80 -5.08 -28.68
CA ARG A 7 17.35 -4.92 -27.32
C ARG A 7 16.40 -5.40 -26.23
N THR A 8 15.11 -5.57 -26.56
CA THR A 8 14.04 -5.98 -25.64
C THR A 8 13.70 -7.47 -25.70
N GLY A 9 14.65 -8.31 -26.13
CA GLY A 9 14.44 -9.76 -26.22
C GLY A 9 14.25 -10.48 -24.87
N TRP A 10 13.71 -11.69 -24.92
CA TRP A 10 13.48 -12.58 -23.76
C TRP A 10 14.70 -12.91 -22.90
N ALA A 11 15.92 -12.77 -23.44
CA ALA A 11 17.16 -13.00 -22.69
C ALA A 11 17.65 -11.73 -21.95
N GLY A 12 17.10 -10.56 -22.28
CA GLY A 12 17.53 -9.29 -21.73
C GLY A 12 17.32 -9.21 -20.22
N LEU A 13 18.22 -8.53 -19.52
CA LEU A 13 18.00 -8.19 -18.11
C LEU A 13 16.81 -7.24 -17.97
N LEU A 14 16.70 -6.25 -18.88
CA LEU A 14 15.69 -5.22 -18.85
C LEU A 14 14.25 -5.77 -18.98
N SER A 15 14.04 -6.75 -19.87
CA SER A 15 12.74 -7.41 -20.02
C SER A 15 12.38 -8.26 -18.80
N ARG A 16 13.35 -8.92 -18.18
CA ARG A 16 13.15 -9.70 -16.95
C ARG A 16 12.80 -8.81 -15.77
N LEU A 17 13.50 -7.69 -15.60
CA LEU A 17 13.18 -6.68 -14.57
C LEU A 17 11.78 -6.11 -14.79
N ALA A 18 11.44 -5.74 -16.03
CA ALA A 18 10.12 -5.21 -16.36
C ALA A 18 8.99 -6.22 -16.07
N MET A 19 9.15 -7.49 -16.50
CA MET A 19 8.17 -8.53 -16.23
C MET A 19 8.03 -8.83 -14.75
N THR A 20 9.15 -8.88 -14.01
CA THR A 20 9.14 -9.09 -12.56
C THR A 20 8.41 -7.93 -11.85
N ALA A 21 8.70 -6.68 -12.23
CA ALA A 21 8.06 -5.50 -11.66
C ALA A 21 6.55 -5.49 -11.91
N ILE A 22 6.12 -5.76 -13.16
CA ILE A 22 4.70 -5.84 -13.51
C ILE A 22 4.00 -6.97 -12.76
N LEU A 23 4.61 -8.17 -12.71
CA LEU A 23 4.01 -9.33 -12.05
C LEU A 23 3.94 -9.13 -10.53
N PHE A 24 5.02 -8.68 -9.90
CA PHE A 24 5.04 -8.37 -8.46
C PHE A 24 4.05 -7.26 -8.12
N GLY A 25 4.04 -6.15 -8.87
CA GLY A 25 3.10 -5.05 -8.68
C GLY A 25 1.65 -5.49 -8.84
N THR A 26 1.34 -6.34 -9.82
CA THR A 26 -0.02 -6.87 -10.01
C THR A 26 -0.45 -7.76 -8.84
N VAL A 27 0.38 -8.73 -8.44
CA VAL A 27 0.06 -9.66 -7.35
C VAL A 27 -0.13 -8.90 -6.03
N THR A 28 0.81 -8.04 -5.67
CA THR A 28 0.73 -7.27 -4.42
C THR A 28 -0.37 -6.21 -4.46
N GLY A 29 -0.57 -5.53 -5.59
CA GLY A 29 -1.64 -4.53 -5.76
C GLY A 29 -3.05 -5.12 -5.61
N LEU A 30 -3.28 -6.31 -6.18
CA LEU A 30 -4.56 -7.02 -6.01
C LEU A 30 -4.74 -7.52 -4.58
N ALA A 31 -3.67 -8.02 -3.93
CA ALA A 31 -3.71 -8.41 -2.52
C ALA A 31 -4.04 -7.21 -1.61
N ILE A 32 -3.50 -6.02 -1.89
CA ILE A 32 -3.83 -4.79 -1.15
C ILE A 32 -5.30 -4.39 -1.36
N ARG A 33 -5.84 -4.56 -2.58
CA ARG A 33 -7.21 -4.16 -2.90
C ARG A 33 -8.26 -5.07 -2.26
N PHE A 34 -8.00 -6.37 -2.24
CA PHE A 34 -9.01 -7.39 -1.90
C PHE A 34 -8.71 -8.14 -0.59
N GLY A 35 -7.49 -8.00 -0.05
CA GLY A 35 -7.11 -8.61 1.21
C GLY A 35 -7.76 -7.90 2.42
N PRO A 36 -7.98 -8.63 3.52
CA PRO A 36 -8.43 -8.02 4.77
C PRO A 36 -7.33 -7.16 5.41
N PHE A 37 -7.72 -6.30 6.35
CA PHE A 37 -6.75 -5.58 7.18
C PHE A 37 -5.94 -6.58 8.02
N HIS A 38 -4.66 -6.73 7.70
CA HIS A 38 -3.75 -7.71 8.27
C HIS A 38 -2.30 -7.21 8.08
N PRO A 39 -1.35 -7.49 8.99
CA PRO A 39 0.03 -7.00 8.87
C PRO A 39 0.71 -7.37 7.54
N GLY A 40 0.38 -8.52 6.97
CA GLY A 40 0.86 -8.91 5.63
C GLY A 40 0.38 -8.01 4.49
N VAL A 41 -0.82 -7.44 4.58
CA VAL A 41 -1.29 -6.44 3.63
C VAL A 41 -0.58 -5.11 3.85
N GLU A 42 -0.33 -4.72 5.10
CA GLU A 42 0.40 -3.48 5.44
C GLU A 42 1.85 -3.51 4.91
N TRP A 43 2.60 -4.57 5.22
CA TRP A 43 3.92 -4.80 4.63
C TRP A 43 3.86 -4.92 3.11
N GLY A 44 2.79 -5.51 2.59
CA GLY A 44 2.49 -5.56 1.16
C GLY A 44 2.39 -4.18 0.52
N VAL A 45 1.68 -3.24 1.14
CA VAL A 45 1.61 -1.83 0.68
C VAL A 45 2.99 -1.21 0.64
N LEU A 46 3.77 -1.33 1.72
CA LEU A 46 5.10 -0.74 1.81
C LEU A 46 6.04 -1.27 0.73
N LEU A 47 6.09 -2.59 0.55
CA LEU A 47 6.94 -3.21 -0.45
C LEU A 47 6.44 -2.95 -1.88
N HIS A 48 5.12 -2.94 -2.11
CA HIS A 48 4.53 -2.57 -3.40
C HIS A 48 4.97 -1.16 -3.83
N THR A 49 4.86 -0.19 -2.91
CA THR A 49 5.27 1.20 -3.17
C THR A 49 6.78 1.31 -3.37
N LEU A 50 7.60 0.69 -2.50
CA LEU A 50 9.05 0.75 -2.60
C LEU A 50 9.56 0.12 -3.91
N VAL A 51 9.14 -1.10 -4.22
CA VAL A 51 9.54 -1.78 -5.46
C VAL A 51 9.01 -1.01 -6.67
N GLY A 52 7.79 -0.49 -6.62
CA GLY A 52 7.23 0.36 -7.68
C GLY A 52 8.13 1.57 -7.98
N LEU A 53 8.56 2.30 -6.95
CA LEU A 53 9.48 3.44 -7.10
C LEU A 53 10.86 3.03 -7.65
N LEU A 54 11.45 1.95 -7.10
CA LEU A 54 12.77 1.47 -7.52
C LEU A 54 12.77 0.94 -8.96
N THR A 55 11.67 0.33 -9.38
CA THR A 55 11.55 -0.26 -10.73
C THR A 55 10.97 0.71 -11.76
N LEU A 56 10.49 1.88 -11.35
CA LEU A 56 9.94 2.88 -12.27
C LEU A 56 10.95 3.31 -13.35
N PRO A 57 12.20 3.74 -13.06
CA PRO A 57 13.16 4.10 -14.09
C PRO A 57 13.48 2.97 -15.09
N PRO A 58 13.85 1.74 -14.68
CA PRO A 58 14.13 0.67 -15.63
C PRO A 58 12.88 0.24 -16.41
N LEU A 59 11.68 0.33 -15.83
CA LEU A 59 10.44 0.02 -16.54
C LEU A 59 10.12 1.06 -17.62
N LEU A 60 10.27 2.36 -17.32
CA LEU A 60 10.13 3.43 -18.31
C LEU A 60 11.15 3.26 -19.44
N TRP A 61 12.39 2.93 -19.10
CA TRP A 61 13.43 2.64 -20.08
C TRP A 61 13.08 1.44 -20.96
N TYR A 62 12.60 0.34 -20.38
CA TYR A 62 12.10 -0.82 -21.12
C TYR A 62 11.00 -0.44 -22.10
N CYS A 63 9.96 0.27 -21.63
CA CYS A 63 8.84 0.71 -22.46
C CYS A 63 9.30 1.60 -23.61
N TRP A 64 10.23 2.53 -23.36
CA TRP A 64 10.81 3.39 -24.39
C TRP A 64 11.56 2.60 -25.46
N VAL A 65 12.50 1.73 -25.05
CA VAL A 65 13.28 0.92 -26.00
C VAL A 65 12.37 -0.02 -26.78
N HIS A 66 11.40 -0.66 -26.11
CA HIS A 66 10.42 -1.53 -26.75
C HIS A 66 9.60 -0.77 -27.79
N TRP A 67 9.10 0.42 -27.45
CA TRP A 67 8.38 1.26 -28.40
C TRP A 67 9.24 1.68 -29.60
N VAL A 68 10.49 2.11 -29.36
CA VAL A 68 11.41 2.51 -30.44
C VAL A 68 11.72 1.35 -31.38
N ASP A 69 11.93 0.15 -30.85
CA ASP A 69 12.24 -1.05 -31.64
C ASP A 69 11.05 -1.46 -32.53
N TYR A 70 9.81 -1.24 -32.07
CA TYR A 70 8.59 -1.76 -32.73
C TYR A 70 7.70 -0.71 -33.41
N LYS A 71 7.92 0.60 -33.22
CA LYS A 71 7.07 1.67 -33.81
C LYS A 71 7.02 1.71 -35.34
N ARG A 72 7.97 1.04 -36.01
CA ARG A 72 8.06 0.97 -37.48
C ARG A 72 7.28 -0.21 -38.08
N TYR A 73 6.81 -1.13 -37.26
CA TYR A 73 6.04 -2.28 -37.72
C TYR A 73 4.63 -1.84 -38.14
N ALA A 74 4.08 -2.50 -39.16
CA ALA A 74 2.71 -2.25 -39.60
C ALA A 74 1.70 -2.54 -38.48
N MET A 75 0.62 -1.76 -38.43
CA MET A 75 -0.44 -1.95 -37.45
C MET A 75 -1.09 -3.33 -37.63
N SER A 76 -0.99 -4.14 -36.58
CA SER A 76 -1.60 -5.46 -36.47
C SER A 76 -2.28 -5.57 -35.10
N HIS A 77 -3.08 -6.62 -34.88
CA HIS A 77 -3.70 -6.86 -33.57
C HIS A 77 -2.66 -6.99 -32.45
N VAL A 78 -1.48 -7.57 -32.74
CA VAL A 78 -0.38 -7.70 -31.75
C VAL A 78 0.19 -6.34 -31.38
N VAL A 79 0.45 -5.47 -32.38
CA VAL A 79 0.96 -4.11 -32.16
C VAL A 79 -0.07 -3.24 -31.45
N LEU A 80 -1.36 -3.36 -31.81
CA LEU A 80 -2.46 -2.65 -31.15
C LEU A 80 -2.55 -3.03 -29.67
N LEU A 81 -2.53 -4.32 -29.34
CA LEU A 81 -2.51 -4.76 -27.94
C LEU A 81 -1.30 -4.23 -27.18
N GLY A 82 -0.13 -4.17 -27.83
CA GLY A 82 1.08 -3.55 -27.27
C GLY A 82 0.89 -2.08 -26.93
N TYR A 83 0.27 -1.29 -27.82
CA TYR A 83 -0.03 0.13 -27.58
C TYR A 83 -1.05 0.33 -26.46
N VAL A 84 -2.13 -0.45 -26.43
CA VAL A 84 -3.13 -0.35 -25.36
C VAL A 84 -2.53 -0.75 -24.01
N SER A 85 -1.69 -1.79 -23.99
CA SER A 85 -0.97 -2.21 -22.78
C SER A 85 0.00 -1.12 -22.30
N LEU A 86 0.77 -0.51 -23.21
CA LEU A 86 1.66 0.60 -22.89
C LEU A 86 0.89 1.80 -22.33
N ALA A 87 -0.22 2.19 -22.96
CA ALA A 87 -1.05 3.31 -22.48
C ALA A 87 -1.64 3.02 -21.10
N GLY A 88 -2.20 1.82 -20.89
CA GLY A 88 -2.70 1.39 -19.59
C GLY A 88 -1.61 1.39 -18.52
N LEU A 89 -0.41 0.89 -18.85
CA LEU A 89 0.73 0.89 -17.94
C LEU A 89 1.19 2.31 -17.59
N VAL A 90 1.27 3.22 -18.56
CA VAL A 90 1.64 4.62 -18.28
C VAL A 90 0.64 5.28 -17.34
N VAL A 91 -0.67 5.09 -17.56
CA VAL A 91 -1.71 5.62 -16.66
C VAL A 91 -1.58 5.01 -15.26
N CYS A 92 -1.29 3.70 -15.18
CA CYS A 92 -1.06 3.01 -13.92
C CYS A 92 0.17 3.59 -13.18
N LEU A 93 1.29 3.78 -13.86
CA LEU A 93 2.51 4.36 -13.25
C LEU A 93 2.29 5.80 -12.77
N VAL A 94 1.67 6.66 -13.59
CA VAL A 94 1.38 8.05 -13.22
C VAL A 94 0.44 8.11 -12.01
N SER A 95 -0.66 7.36 -12.04
CA SER A 95 -1.60 7.31 -10.91
C SER A 95 -0.96 6.72 -9.65
N GLY A 96 -0.06 5.73 -9.79
CA GLY A 96 0.70 5.15 -8.67
C GLY A 96 1.66 6.15 -8.01
N VAL A 97 2.36 6.96 -8.81
CA VAL A 97 3.20 8.07 -8.31
C VAL A 97 2.36 9.10 -7.57
N LEU A 98 1.21 9.49 -8.12
CA LEU A 98 0.29 10.44 -7.46
C LEU A 98 -0.25 9.91 -6.12
N LEU A 99 -0.63 8.63 -6.06
CA LEU A 99 -1.07 8.00 -4.83
C LEU A 99 0.06 7.89 -3.80
N THR A 100 1.28 7.57 -4.26
CA THR A 100 2.48 7.53 -3.42
C THR A 100 2.78 8.90 -2.83
N TRP A 101 2.70 9.96 -3.65
CA TRP A 101 2.87 11.34 -3.20
C TRP A 101 1.83 11.73 -2.13
N GLN A 102 0.56 11.41 -2.36
CA GLN A 102 -0.52 11.63 -1.37
C GLN A 102 -0.22 10.91 -0.05
N GLY A 103 0.17 9.63 -0.13
CA GLY A 103 0.52 8.84 1.05
C GLY A 103 1.73 9.40 1.83
N LEU A 104 2.82 9.76 1.14
CA LEU A 104 4.03 10.30 1.77
C LEU A 104 3.78 11.64 2.48
N LEU A 105 2.91 12.47 1.94
CA LEU A 105 2.54 13.75 2.54
C LEU A 105 1.42 13.65 3.58
N SER A 106 1.04 12.43 3.99
CA SER A 106 -0.07 12.19 4.93
C SER A 106 -1.38 12.83 4.48
N VAL A 107 -1.57 12.98 3.17
CA VAL A 107 -2.81 13.46 2.55
C VAL A 107 -3.70 12.26 2.30
N ARG A 108 -4.98 12.36 2.68
CA ARG A 108 -5.99 11.36 2.33
C ARG A 108 -5.91 11.01 0.84
N THR A 109 -5.65 9.74 0.54
CA THR A 109 -5.58 9.29 -0.86
C THR A 109 -6.94 9.47 -1.56
N SER A 110 -6.91 10.03 -2.77
CA SER A 110 -8.12 10.31 -3.54
C SER A 110 -8.76 9.02 -4.04
N TRP A 111 -10.08 8.90 -3.86
CA TRP A 111 -10.85 7.78 -4.39
C TRP A 111 -10.73 7.66 -5.91
N ALA A 112 -10.80 8.78 -6.63
CA ALA A 112 -10.70 8.79 -8.09
C ALA A 112 -9.34 8.24 -8.56
N TRP A 113 -8.23 8.71 -7.98
CA TRP A 113 -6.90 8.22 -8.34
C TRP A 113 -6.70 6.74 -8.00
N ARG A 114 -7.28 6.24 -6.90
CA ARG A 114 -7.29 4.80 -6.59
C ARG A 114 -8.04 3.99 -7.64
N GLN A 115 -9.18 4.47 -8.13
CA GLN A 115 -9.92 3.79 -9.21
C GLN A 115 -9.16 3.85 -10.54
N VAL A 116 -8.57 5.00 -10.89
CA VAL A 116 -7.75 5.13 -12.10
C VAL A 116 -6.59 4.12 -12.06
N HIS A 117 -5.89 4.02 -10.93
CA HIS A 117 -4.79 3.07 -10.76
C HIS A 117 -5.25 1.61 -10.88
N LEU A 118 -6.38 1.26 -10.25
CA LEU A 118 -6.95 -0.09 -10.32
C LEU A 118 -7.43 -0.46 -11.73
N ILE A 119 -8.22 0.40 -12.37
CA ILE A 119 -8.78 0.16 -13.71
C ILE A 119 -7.65 0.08 -14.74
N SER A 120 -6.68 0.99 -14.69
CA SER A 120 -5.54 0.96 -15.62
C SER A 120 -4.66 -0.27 -15.43
N THR A 121 -4.57 -0.83 -14.22
CA THR A 121 -3.94 -2.14 -13.96
C THR A 121 -4.67 -3.25 -14.73
N PHE A 122 -6.00 -3.31 -14.66
CA PHE A 122 -6.77 -4.30 -15.42
C PHE A 122 -6.63 -4.12 -16.93
N VAL A 123 -6.62 -2.88 -17.44
CA VAL A 123 -6.38 -2.61 -18.87
C VAL A 123 -4.99 -3.07 -19.28
N ALA A 124 -3.96 -2.72 -18.52
CA ALA A 124 -2.57 -3.07 -18.81
C ALA A 124 -2.36 -4.58 -18.82
N VAL A 125 -2.80 -5.29 -17.77
CA VAL A 125 -2.65 -6.75 -17.64
C VAL A 125 -3.53 -7.49 -18.64
N GLY A 126 -4.80 -7.07 -18.76
CA GLY A 126 -5.78 -7.67 -19.67
C GLY A 126 -5.38 -7.59 -21.15
N THR A 127 -4.53 -6.62 -21.52
CA THR A 127 -3.97 -6.52 -22.88
C THR A 127 -2.54 -7.05 -22.99
N LEU A 128 -1.73 -6.98 -21.93
CA LEU A 128 -0.38 -7.53 -21.91
C LEU A 128 -0.38 -9.06 -22.05
N ILE A 129 -1.27 -9.75 -21.34
CA ILE A 129 -1.37 -11.22 -21.40
C ILE A 129 -1.64 -11.69 -22.83
N PRO A 130 -2.71 -11.25 -23.54
CA PRO A 130 -2.94 -11.66 -24.92
C PRO A 130 -1.84 -11.18 -25.87
N HIS A 131 -1.26 -9.99 -25.66
CA HIS A 131 -0.09 -9.54 -26.44
C HIS A 131 1.07 -10.53 -26.33
N MET A 132 1.43 -10.95 -25.12
CA MET A 132 2.49 -11.94 -24.87
C MET A 132 2.16 -13.32 -25.47
N VAL A 133 0.93 -13.80 -25.29
CA VAL A 133 0.49 -15.09 -25.85
C VAL A 133 0.62 -15.09 -27.38
N LEU A 134 0.13 -14.04 -28.04
CA LEU A 134 0.20 -13.94 -29.50
C LEU A 134 1.64 -13.84 -30.01
N VAL A 135 2.51 -13.10 -29.33
CA VAL A 135 3.96 -13.05 -29.67
C VAL A 135 4.58 -14.45 -29.55
N ILE A 136 4.27 -15.19 -28.48
CA ILE A 136 4.80 -16.55 -28.27
C ILE A 136 4.28 -17.52 -29.34
N VAL A 137 2.98 -17.47 -29.66
CA VAL A 137 2.38 -18.30 -30.72
C VAL A 137 3.03 -18.01 -32.07
N HIS A 138 3.21 -16.73 -32.40
CA HIS A 138 3.86 -16.32 -33.64
C HIS A 138 5.32 -16.83 -33.69
N MET A 139 6.10 -16.63 -32.63
CA MET A 139 7.49 -17.12 -32.57
C MET A 139 7.61 -18.65 -32.67
N ARG A 140 6.67 -19.40 -32.08
CA ARG A 140 6.63 -20.86 -32.19
C ARG A 140 6.36 -21.31 -33.62
N ARG A 141 5.45 -20.62 -34.34
CA ARG A 141 5.15 -20.89 -35.76
C ARG A 141 6.37 -20.63 -36.63
N GLU A 142 7.10 -19.55 -36.36
CA GLU A 142 8.34 -19.20 -37.07
C GLU A 142 9.57 -20.02 -36.61
N LYS A 143 9.39 -21.00 -35.70
CA LYS A 143 10.45 -21.85 -35.11
C LYS A 143 11.62 -21.07 -34.50
N VAL A 144 11.37 -19.84 -34.05
CA VAL A 144 12.36 -18.99 -33.36
C VAL A 144 12.31 -19.33 -31.87
N VAL A 145 12.92 -20.46 -31.48
CA VAL A 145 12.89 -20.97 -30.10
C VAL A 145 13.89 -20.19 -29.24
N ARG A 146 13.43 -19.07 -28.67
CA ARG A 146 14.14 -18.35 -27.59
C ARG A 146 13.78 -18.95 -26.23
N PRO A 147 14.58 -18.76 -25.16
CA PRO A 147 14.36 -19.38 -23.86
C PRO A 147 13.20 -18.72 -23.06
N VAL A 148 12.01 -18.64 -23.66
CA VAL A 148 10.79 -18.05 -23.10
C VAL A 148 10.40 -18.72 -21.77
N GLY A 149 10.57 -20.04 -21.65
CA GLY A 149 10.27 -20.76 -20.40
C GLY A 149 11.17 -20.30 -19.24
N ARG A 150 12.48 -20.15 -19.49
CA ARG A 150 13.43 -19.66 -18.47
C ARG A 150 13.12 -18.22 -18.08
N PHE A 151 12.69 -17.39 -19.03
CA PHE A 151 12.27 -16.02 -18.77
C PHE A 151 11.11 -15.96 -17.78
N PHE A 152 10.02 -16.70 -18.02
CA PHE A 152 8.87 -16.72 -17.11
C PHE A 152 9.22 -17.33 -15.76
N LEU A 153 9.97 -18.43 -15.74
CA LEU A 153 10.41 -19.05 -14.49
C LEU A 153 11.19 -18.06 -13.62
N GLN A 154 12.11 -17.28 -14.20
CA GLN A 154 12.89 -16.29 -13.47
C GLN A 154 12.03 -15.14 -12.94
N ALA A 155 11.10 -14.62 -13.75
CA ALA A 155 10.19 -13.56 -13.31
C ALA A 155 9.27 -14.05 -12.18
N THR A 156 8.69 -15.25 -12.31
CA THR A 156 7.85 -15.86 -11.28
C THR A 156 8.65 -16.12 -10.00
N ALA A 157 9.85 -16.69 -10.09
CA ALA A 157 10.70 -16.94 -8.93
C ALA A 157 11.07 -15.64 -8.19
N ALA A 158 11.40 -14.58 -8.93
CA ALA A 158 11.70 -13.27 -8.34
C ALA A 158 10.46 -12.63 -7.69
N THR A 159 9.28 -12.75 -8.32
CA THR A 159 8.02 -12.31 -7.69
C THR A 159 7.72 -13.09 -6.41
N LEU A 160 7.88 -14.42 -6.41
CA LEU A 160 7.68 -15.25 -5.23
C LEU A 160 8.67 -14.90 -4.11
N ALA A 161 9.92 -14.58 -4.45
CA ALA A 161 10.88 -14.08 -3.46
C ALA A 161 10.42 -12.76 -2.82
N GLY A 162 9.86 -11.84 -3.61
CA GLY A 162 9.26 -10.61 -3.08
C GLY A 162 8.05 -10.87 -2.17
N VAL A 163 7.18 -11.81 -2.54
CA VAL A 163 6.04 -12.21 -1.69
C VAL A 163 6.52 -12.89 -0.41
N ALA A 164 7.55 -13.74 -0.49
CA ALA A 164 8.17 -14.37 0.68
C ALA A 164 8.78 -13.31 1.62
N ALA A 165 9.38 -12.24 1.09
CA ALA A 165 9.87 -11.14 1.92
C ALA A 165 8.73 -10.46 2.71
N ILE A 166 7.55 -10.26 2.10
CA ILE A 166 6.35 -9.77 2.82
C ILE A 166 5.99 -10.73 3.96
N ALA A 167 5.96 -12.04 3.70
CA ALA A 167 5.63 -13.04 4.71
C ALA A 167 6.66 -13.08 5.86
N VAL A 168 7.96 -12.95 5.55
CA VAL A 168 9.03 -12.87 6.56
C VAL A 168 8.87 -11.61 7.40
N LEU A 169 8.68 -10.44 6.80
CA LEU A 169 8.46 -9.19 7.53
C LEU A 169 7.23 -9.27 8.42
N THR A 170 6.16 -9.89 7.93
CA THR A 170 4.93 -10.14 8.70
C THR A 170 5.19 -11.03 9.90
N PHE A 171 5.94 -12.12 9.72
CA PHE A 171 6.24 -13.07 10.78
C PHE A 171 7.19 -12.50 11.84
N LEU A 172 8.13 -11.65 11.43
CA LEU A 172 9.09 -11.01 12.33
C LEU A 172 8.49 -9.79 13.06
N TYR A 173 7.37 -9.25 12.58
CA TYR A 173 6.72 -8.11 13.19
C TYR A 173 5.89 -8.53 14.41
N SER A 174 6.34 -8.15 15.61
CA SER A 174 5.65 -8.44 16.88
C SER A 174 4.49 -7.49 17.19
N GLY A 175 4.26 -6.46 16.37
CA GLY A 175 3.30 -5.40 16.69
C GLY A 175 3.85 -4.39 17.70
N THR A 176 3.06 -3.35 17.95
CA THR A 176 3.28 -2.44 19.08
C THR A 176 2.74 -3.08 20.35
N GLU A 177 3.60 -3.32 21.33
CA GLU A 177 3.18 -3.76 22.65
C GLU A 177 2.69 -2.57 23.48
N TYR A 178 1.43 -2.66 23.92
CA TYR A 178 0.79 -1.69 24.79
C TYR A 178 0.83 -2.18 26.24
N VAL A 179 1.25 -1.31 27.16
CA VAL A 179 1.33 -1.60 28.59
C VAL A 179 0.02 -1.17 29.24
N ASN A 180 -0.91 -2.12 29.34
CA ASN A 180 -2.25 -1.91 29.88
C ASN A 180 -2.28 -2.10 31.41
N GLU A 181 -1.40 -1.38 32.11
CA GLU A 181 -1.23 -1.46 33.56
C GLU A 181 -1.54 -0.10 34.21
N PHE A 182 -2.06 -0.14 35.43
CA PHE A 182 -2.21 1.09 36.22
C PHE A 182 -0.82 1.61 36.61
N PRO A 183 -0.60 2.93 36.60
CA PRO A 183 0.60 3.54 37.17
C PRO A 183 0.83 3.08 38.62
N ALA A 184 2.10 3.00 39.05
CA ALA A 184 2.43 2.55 40.40
C ALA A 184 1.86 3.45 41.51
N ASP A 185 1.57 4.70 41.19
CA ASP A 185 0.95 5.71 42.06
C ASP A 185 -0.57 5.79 41.91
N TYR A 186 -1.21 4.88 41.16
CA TYR A 186 -2.65 4.84 41.02
C TYR A 186 -3.33 4.42 42.33
N THR A 187 -4.32 5.22 42.77
CA THR A 187 -5.01 4.98 44.04
C THR A 187 -6.42 4.43 43.80
N PHE A 188 -6.70 3.25 44.35
CA PHE A 188 -8.02 2.60 44.28
C PHE A 188 -8.94 3.08 45.41
N VAL A 189 -9.31 4.36 45.37
CA VAL A 189 -10.12 5.03 46.43
C VAL A 189 -11.40 4.24 46.77
N TYR A 190 -12.01 3.59 45.77
CA TYR A 190 -13.28 2.87 45.88
C TYR A 190 -13.14 1.34 45.80
N GLY A 191 -11.92 0.81 45.96
CA GLY A 191 -11.63 -0.62 45.86
C GLY A 191 -11.05 -1.03 44.50
N ALA A 192 -10.23 -2.09 44.51
CA ALA A 192 -9.56 -2.60 43.32
C ALA A 192 -10.50 -3.23 42.28
N ASP A 193 -11.69 -3.65 42.70
CA ASP A 193 -12.78 -4.15 41.87
C ASP A 193 -13.54 -3.03 41.14
N ARG A 194 -13.34 -1.77 41.54
CA ARG A 194 -13.99 -0.59 40.96
C ARG A 194 -12.95 0.50 40.65
N PRO A 195 -11.96 0.22 39.79
CA PRO A 195 -10.80 1.08 39.63
C PRO A 195 -11.10 2.48 39.10
N PHE A 196 -12.20 2.66 38.38
CA PHE A 196 -12.61 3.95 37.78
C PHE A 196 -13.72 4.67 38.56
N ALA A 197 -14.19 4.13 39.69
CA ALA A 197 -15.22 4.79 40.48
C ALA A 197 -14.75 6.17 41.00
N PRO A 198 -15.65 7.16 41.13
CA PRO A 198 -17.11 7.07 41.05
C PRO A 198 -17.67 7.10 39.61
N SER A 199 -16.81 7.19 38.59
CA SER A 199 -17.27 7.09 37.21
C SER A 199 -17.85 5.69 36.94
N LEU A 200 -18.88 5.60 36.10
CA LEU A 200 -19.42 4.33 35.61
C LEU A 200 -18.58 3.77 34.44
N ALA A 201 -17.38 4.31 34.20
CA ALA A 201 -16.50 3.85 33.14
C ALA A 201 -15.97 2.45 33.49
N THR A 202 -15.97 1.59 32.48
CA THR A 202 -15.38 0.25 32.57
C THR A 202 -14.59 -0.01 31.30
N THR A 203 -13.57 -0.85 31.42
CA THR A 203 -12.84 -1.39 30.26
C THR A 203 -13.22 -2.85 30.09
N ALA A 204 -13.07 -3.38 28.87
CA ALA A 204 -13.40 -4.78 28.59
C ALA A 204 -12.58 -5.78 29.42
N THR A 205 -11.41 -5.37 29.90
CA THR A 205 -10.52 -6.16 30.77
C THR A 205 -10.66 -5.82 32.25
N GLY A 206 -11.39 -4.75 32.60
CA GLY A 206 -11.40 -4.16 33.94
C GLY A 206 -10.10 -3.42 34.31
N GLY A 207 -9.06 -3.45 33.47
CA GLY A 207 -7.76 -2.82 33.70
C GLY A 207 -7.59 -1.48 32.99
N ALA A 208 -6.42 -0.85 33.18
CA ALA A 208 -6.03 0.36 32.46
C ALA A 208 -5.80 0.08 30.96
N PHE A 209 -5.81 1.14 30.16
CA PHE A 209 -5.30 1.11 28.79
C PHE A 209 -4.04 1.97 28.69
N ASP A 210 -3.08 1.50 27.91
CA ASP A 210 -1.91 2.31 27.56
C ASP A 210 -2.38 3.61 26.88
N PRO A 211 -1.95 4.80 27.33
CA PRO A 211 -2.39 6.06 26.73
C PRO A 211 -2.06 6.15 25.23
N ARG A 212 -1.05 5.41 24.74
CA ARG A 212 -0.69 5.35 23.32
C ARG A 212 -1.75 4.64 22.48
N SER A 213 -2.60 3.77 23.05
CA SER A 213 -3.68 3.12 22.30
C SER A 213 -4.85 4.06 22.03
N LEU A 214 -5.01 5.12 22.82
CA LEU A 214 -6.05 6.14 22.68
C LEU A 214 -5.50 7.49 22.20
N GLY A 215 -4.18 7.62 22.11
CA GLY A 215 -3.47 8.81 21.68
C GLY A 215 -3.42 8.99 20.15
N GLY A 216 -2.92 10.14 19.70
CA GLY A 216 -2.70 10.40 18.28
C GLY A 216 -3.95 10.70 17.46
N SER A 217 -5.12 10.85 18.08
CA SER A 217 -6.40 11.15 17.40
C SER A 217 -6.41 12.48 16.65
N GLU A 218 -5.50 13.41 16.97
CA GLU A 218 -5.30 14.63 16.18
C GLU A 218 -4.95 14.33 14.72
N THR A 219 -4.25 13.22 14.45
CA THR A 219 -3.90 12.81 13.08
C THR A 219 -5.14 12.51 12.23
N CYS A 220 -6.25 12.08 12.82
CA CYS A 220 -7.52 11.87 12.11
C CYS A 220 -8.09 13.19 11.54
N GLY A 221 -7.83 14.33 12.20
CA GLY A 221 -8.27 15.64 11.73
C GLY A 221 -7.27 16.37 10.86
N THR A 222 -5.97 16.11 10.99
CA THR A 222 -4.92 16.78 10.19
C THR A 222 -4.65 16.09 8.84
N THR A 223 -5.09 14.84 8.66
CA THR A 223 -4.92 14.06 7.41
C THR A 223 -6.04 14.26 6.38
N GLY A 224 -7.00 15.16 6.66
CA GLY A 224 -8.10 15.49 5.75
C GLY A 224 -9.33 14.55 5.84
N CYS A 225 -9.48 13.82 6.95
CA CYS A 225 -10.66 12.97 7.21
C CYS A 225 -11.68 13.62 8.16
N HIS A 226 -11.23 14.33 9.20
CA HIS A 226 -12.08 14.95 10.23
C HIS A 226 -11.62 16.37 10.60
N ALA A 227 -11.26 17.18 9.61
CA ALA A 227 -10.65 18.50 9.84
C ALA A 227 -11.59 19.46 10.58
N GLU A 228 -12.88 19.45 10.23
CA GLU A 228 -13.91 20.28 10.83
C GLU A 228 -14.14 19.92 12.29
N ILE A 229 -14.31 18.62 12.59
CA ILE A 229 -14.49 18.12 13.96
C ILE A 229 -13.26 18.47 14.82
N LEU A 230 -12.06 18.31 14.28
CA LEU A 230 -10.85 18.70 15.00
C LEU A 230 -10.80 20.22 15.24
N ALA A 231 -11.18 21.02 14.25
CA ALA A 231 -11.23 22.48 14.36
C ALA A 231 -12.27 22.97 15.37
N GLU A 232 -13.41 22.28 15.50
CA GLU A 232 -14.45 22.55 16.50
C GLU A 232 -14.04 22.07 17.90
N TRP A 233 -13.41 20.89 18.00
CA TRP A 233 -12.96 20.33 19.27
C TRP A 233 -11.81 21.12 19.89
N LYS A 234 -10.85 21.60 19.07
CA LYS A 234 -9.65 22.32 19.52
C LYS A 234 -9.92 23.53 20.43
N PRO A 235 -10.90 24.41 20.14
CA PRO A 235 -11.28 25.51 21.03
C PRO A 235 -12.36 25.13 22.06
N SER A 236 -12.94 23.93 21.98
CA SER A 236 -14.06 23.54 22.84
C SER A 236 -13.65 23.45 24.31
N ALA A 237 -14.59 23.79 25.21
CA ALA A 237 -14.40 23.63 26.65
C ALA A 237 -14.11 22.17 27.05
N HIS A 238 -14.59 21.19 26.27
CA HIS A 238 -14.35 19.76 26.53
C HIS A 238 -12.88 19.34 26.37
N ARG A 239 -12.09 20.05 25.56
CA ARG A 239 -10.63 19.82 25.49
C ARG A 239 -9.92 20.28 26.76
N TYR A 240 -10.40 21.38 27.35
CA TYR A 240 -9.80 22.01 28.52
C TYR A 240 -10.46 21.58 29.84
N SER A 241 -11.52 20.77 29.79
CA SER A 241 -12.32 20.44 30.96
C SER A 241 -11.50 19.78 32.06
N ALA A 242 -10.58 18.89 31.73
CA ALA A 242 -9.67 18.27 32.69
C ALA A 242 -8.68 19.25 33.36
N PHE A 243 -8.46 20.43 32.76
CA PHE A 243 -7.58 21.48 33.27
C PHE A 243 -8.34 22.67 33.88
N ASP A 244 -9.67 22.64 33.82
CA ASP A 244 -10.51 23.69 34.39
C ASP A 244 -10.51 23.59 35.93
N LYS A 245 -10.21 24.71 36.60
CA LYS A 245 -10.06 24.73 38.06
C LYS A 245 -11.39 24.45 38.78
N LEU A 246 -12.52 24.84 38.21
CA LEU A 246 -13.83 24.58 38.80
C LEU A 246 -14.18 23.09 38.67
N PHE A 247 -13.89 22.47 37.53
CA PHE A 247 -14.07 21.03 37.34
C PHE A 247 -13.18 20.22 38.30
N GLN A 248 -11.91 20.60 38.46
CA GLN A 248 -11.00 19.98 39.44
C GLN A 248 -11.50 20.14 40.88
N ALA A 249 -12.05 21.31 41.23
CA ALA A 249 -12.64 21.55 42.54
C ALA A 249 -13.89 20.67 42.79
N ILE A 250 -14.78 20.53 41.79
CA ILE A 250 -15.94 19.64 41.88
C ILE A 250 -15.50 18.18 42.06
N GLN A 251 -14.51 17.72 41.30
CA GLN A 251 -13.96 16.37 41.48
C GLN A 251 -13.40 16.15 42.89
N SER A 252 -12.70 17.16 43.44
CA SER A 252 -12.15 17.10 44.80
C SER A 252 -13.27 16.94 45.84
N VAL A 253 -14.34 17.74 45.74
CA VAL A 253 -15.50 17.64 46.64
C VAL A 253 -16.22 16.29 46.48
N MET A 254 -16.39 15.80 45.26
CA MET A 254 -17.00 14.48 45.02
C MET A 254 -16.15 13.32 45.60
N ALA A 255 -14.83 13.47 45.64
CA ALA A 255 -13.93 12.50 46.25
C ALA A 255 -13.97 12.54 47.79
N GLU A 256 -14.24 13.70 48.39
CA GLU A 256 -14.40 13.83 49.85
C GLU A 256 -15.77 13.35 50.36
N GLN A 257 -16.80 13.35 49.50
CA GLN A 257 -18.18 13.04 49.86
C GLN A 257 -18.56 11.55 49.76
N ASN A 258 -17.70 10.70 49.19
CA ASN A 258 -17.92 9.25 49.13
C ASN A 258 -16.81 8.49 49.84
#